data_AF-A0A842YG23-F1
#
_entry.id   AF-A0A842YG23-F1
#
_cell.length_a   1.000
_cell.length_b   1.000
_cell.length_c   1.000
_cell.angle_alpha   90.00
_cell.angle_beta   90.00
_cell.angle_gamma   90.00
#
_symmetry.space_group_name_H-M   'P 1'
#
loop_
_entity.id
_entity.type
_entity.pdbx_description
1 polymer ?
#
loop_
_entity_poly.entity_id
_entity_poly.type
_entity_poly.pdbx_seq_one_letter_code
_entity_poly.pdbx_strand_id
1 'polypeptide(L)'
;MKALRDGPGELALVAPQALQPLTLALLVHTFSSGCAALTGVEAISNAVPAFKEPKSKNASNVLLVMSAILSVLFLASIGLTQYFAVIPRAEETVLSALARHILGDGPLYVLSQFATLLILSVAANTAFIDFPRVVALLANESYVPRQLSNLGDRLVFANGVYLLSAITAALIILFKGNSHALIPLFTVGAFFAFTLSQFGMVVHWRRIRGAGWRLKSFVNGLGGLTTLTALLIIASSKFFDGAWITIIIIPLAVSLFLRVCNYYKGFDAQISSWDIIENLKENRYIERSVVPVSHINQGTIDAVHLAMKASKKAIGVHIIFTENKRDEVVDEWNKRFPRVPLHIIHSPYRSVSKSLVNFLELLDKKSGGEPTTVILPTFVTNRWWQMLLHNQTNWWIRTSIRESNRKNGVDRKIIEVPYMLREIDFKKFQMKTEKA
;
A
#
# COMPACT_ATOMS: atom_id res chain seq x y z
N MET A 1 -27.65 -35.71 25.13
CA MET A 1 -26.22 -35.42 24.95
C MET A 1 -25.46 -36.73 25.06
N LYS A 2 -24.77 -37.14 23.99
CA LYS A 2 -24.03 -38.42 23.93
C LYS A 2 -23.00 -38.52 25.08
N ALA A 3 -22.31 -37.42 25.35
CA ALA A 3 -21.35 -37.28 26.46
C ALA A 3 -21.92 -37.52 27.88
N LEU A 4 -23.21 -37.26 28.12
CA LEU A 4 -23.85 -37.58 29.42
C LEU A 4 -24.20 -39.07 29.57
N ARG A 5 -24.18 -39.82 28.46
CA ARG A 5 -24.49 -41.25 28.41
C ARG A 5 -23.24 -42.12 28.44
N ASP A 6 -22.14 -41.65 27.88
CA ASP A 6 -20.92 -42.44 27.66
C ASP A 6 -19.89 -42.34 28.81
N GLY A 7 -20.06 -41.40 29.75
CA GLY A 7 -19.18 -41.27 30.93
C GLY A 7 -17.79 -40.65 30.61
N PRO A 8 -16.85 -40.65 31.57
CA PRO A 8 -15.47 -40.19 31.33
C PRO A 8 -14.74 -41.12 30.34
N GLY A 9 -13.93 -40.53 29.46
CA GLY A 9 -13.10 -41.29 28.54
C GLY A 9 -11.85 -41.83 29.23
N GLU A 10 -11.42 -43.06 28.90
CA GLU A 10 -10.18 -43.61 29.43
C GLU A 10 -8.97 -43.09 28.63
N LEU A 11 -8.20 -42.18 29.23
CA LEU A 11 -6.97 -41.67 28.64
C LEU A 11 -5.96 -42.78 28.32
N ALA A 12 -5.97 -43.90 29.05
CA ALA A 12 -5.07 -45.04 28.80
C ALA A 12 -5.35 -45.76 27.46
N LEU A 13 -6.60 -45.74 26.97
CA LEU A 13 -6.99 -46.34 25.68
C LEU A 13 -6.64 -45.44 24.50
N VAL A 14 -6.40 -44.17 24.77
CA VAL A 14 -6.36 -43.07 23.80
C VAL A 14 -4.95 -42.46 23.72
N ALA A 15 -4.15 -42.59 24.78
CA ALA A 15 -2.80 -42.07 24.84
C ALA A 15 -1.89 -42.82 23.85
N PRO A 16 -1.17 -42.11 22.96
CA PRO A 16 -0.17 -42.74 22.11
C PRO A 16 0.94 -43.36 22.97
N GLN A 17 1.58 -44.42 22.45
CA GLN A 17 2.73 -45.04 23.12
C GLN A 17 3.81 -43.99 23.41
N ALA A 18 4.34 -44.01 24.63
CA ALA A 18 5.38 -43.08 25.05
C ALA A 18 6.66 -43.33 24.24
N LEU A 19 6.97 -42.41 23.32
CA LEU A 19 8.16 -42.49 22.46
C LEU A 19 9.43 -41.99 23.16
N GLN A 20 9.29 -41.04 24.09
CA GLN A 20 10.40 -40.36 24.75
C GLN A 20 10.02 -39.94 26.18
N PRO A 21 11.00 -39.82 27.11
CA PRO A 21 10.73 -39.33 28.46
C PRO A 21 10.29 -37.86 28.45
N LEU A 22 9.45 -37.49 29.40
CA LEU A 22 9.04 -36.10 29.59
C LEU A 22 10.25 -35.26 30.02
N THR A 23 10.68 -34.34 29.17
CA THR A 23 11.78 -33.42 29.46
C THR A 23 11.25 -32.01 29.75
N LEU A 24 12.03 -31.22 30.50
CA LEU A 24 11.74 -29.79 30.69
C LEU A 24 11.64 -29.06 29.35
N ALA A 25 12.47 -29.43 28.37
CA ALA A 25 12.41 -28.89 27.01
C ALA A 25 11.05 -29.14 26.35
N LEU A 26 10.46 -30.33 26.53
CA LEU A 26 9.16 -30.68 25.98
C LEU A 26 8.02 -29.91 26.66
N LEU A 27 8.08 -29.74 28.00
CA LEU A 27 7.13 -28.90 28.75
C LEU A 27 7.19 -27.43 28.32
N VAL A 28 8.40 -26.92 28.14
CA VAL A 28 8.64 -25.54 27.74
C VAL A 28 8.20 -25.32 26.28
N HIS A 29 8.39 -26.31 25.41
CA HIS A 29 7.89 -26.31 24.04
C HIS A 29 6.35 -26.32 23.96
N THR A 30 5.68 -27.18 24.75
CA THR A 30 4.21 -27.23 24.77
C THR A 30 3.63 -25.95 25.37
N PHE A 31 4.23 -25.42 26.44
CA PHE A 31 3.87 -24.13 27.01
C PHE A 31 3.96 -23.02 25.96
N SER A 32 5.11 -22.90 25.28
CA SER A 32 5.35 -21.84 24.30
C SER A 32 4.41 -21.92 23.09
N SER A 33 4.09 -23.14 22.64
CA SER A 33 3.10 -23.35 21.57
C SER A 33 1.68 -22.97 22.02
N GLY A 34 1.33 -23.24 23.28
CA GLY A 34 0.05 -22.86 23.88
C GLY A 34 -0.09 -21.35 24.11
N CYS A 35 1.01 -20.62 24.31
CA CYS A 35 0.95 -19.16 24.50
C CYS A 35 0.42 -18.40 23.29
N ALA A 36 0.41 -19.00 22.09
CA ALA A 36 -0.26 -18.43 20.92
C ALA A 36 -1.77 -18.18 21.15
N ALA A 37 -2.43 -18.94 22.04
CA ALA A 37 -3.84 -18.72 22.37
C ALA A 37 -4.11 -17.39 23.09
N LEU A 38 -3.09 -16.77 23.69
CA LEU A 38 -3.21 -15.49 24.40
C LEU A 38 -3.02 -14.28 23.48
N THR A 39 -2.63 -14.49 22.22
CA THR A 39 -2.55 -13.41 21.24
C THR A 39 -3.96 -12.89 20.95
N GLY A 40 -4.16 -11.58 21.03
CA GLY A 40 -5.49 -10.95 20.91
C GLY A 40 -5.73 -9.87 21.96
N VAL A 41 -5.03 -9.91 23.09
CA VAL A 41 -4.99 -8.80 24.07
C VAL A 41 -4.51 -7.48 23.46
N GLU A 42 -3.70 -7.56 22.39
CA GLU A 42 -3.21 -6.41 21.63
C GLU A 42 -4.31 -5.62 20.92
N ALA A 43 -5.38 -6.29 20.50
CA ALA A 43 -6.48 -5.64 19.81
C ALA A 43 -7.11 -4.55 20.69
N ILE A 44 -7.25 -4.83 22.00
CA ILE A 44 -7.75 -3.83 22.96
C ILE A 44 -6.72 -2.72 23.20
N SER A 45 -5.44 -3.06 23.36
CA SER A 45 -4.41 -2.05 23.62
C SER A 45 -4.24 -1.07 22.44
N ASN A 46 -4.42 -1.56 21.21
CA ASN A 46 -4.37 -0.73 20.01
C ASN A 46 -5.64 0.10 19.82
N ALA A 47 -6.78 -0.38 20.33
CA ALA A 47 -8.06 0.30 20.24
C ALA A 47 -8.33 1.32 21.37
N VAL A 48 -7.40 1.52 22.32
CA VAL A 48 -7.56 2.47 23.45
C VAL A 48 -8.08 3.86 23.01
N PRO A 49 -7.59 4.48 21.91
CA PRO A 49 -8.07 5.79 21.48
C PRO A 49 -9.57 5.84 21.13
N ALA A 50 -10.17 4.70 20.77
CA ALA A 50 -11.58 4.57 20.39
C ALA A 50 -12.55 4.41 21.59
N PHE A 51 -12.04 4.19 22.80
CA PHE A 51 -12.88 4.12 24.00
C PHE A 51 -13.45 5.49 24.38
N LYS A 52 -14.59 5.49 25.08
CA LYS A 52 -15.13 6.71 25.72
C LYS A 52 -14.29 7.09 26.94
N GLU A 53 -14.23 8.38 27.24
CA GLU A 53 -13.56 8.86 28.46
C GLU A 53 -14.27 8.34 29.72
N PRO A 54 -13.54 7.91 30.77
CA PRO A 54 -12.07 7.82 30.89
C PRO A 54 -11.47 6.63 30.12
N LYS A 55 -10.71 6.89 29.05
CA LYS A 55 -10.29 5.88 28.06
C LYS A 55 -9.52 4.70 28.66
N SER A 56 -8.48 5.01 29.44
CA SER A 56 -7.59 3.99 30.02
C SER A 56 -8.31 3.05 31.00
N LYS A 57 -9.21 3.59 31.84
CA LYS A 57 -9.98 2.77 32.80
C LYS A 57 -10.95 1.84 32.09
N ASN A 58 -11.67 2.37 31.09
CA ASN A 58 -12.62 1.57 30.32
C ASN A 58 -11.92 0.46 29.53
N ALA A 59 -10.78 0.76 28.87
CA ALA A 59 -9.98 -0.23 28.17
C ALA A 59 -9.44 -1.32 29.11
N SER A 60 -8.96 -0.94 30.31
CA SER A 60 -8.46 -1.88 31.31
C SER A 60 -9.56 -2.81 31.83
N ASN A 61 -10.77 -2.30 32.08
CA ASN A 61 -11.90 -3.11 32.53
C ASN A 61 -12.31 -4.13 31.46
N VAL A 62 -12.38 -3.72 30.19
CA VAL A 62 -12.69 -4.64 29.08
C VAL A 62 -11.59 -5.69 28.93
N LEU A 63 -10.32 -5.31 29.06
CA LEU A 63 -9.21 -6.27 29.03
C LEU A 63 -9.30 -7.31 30.14
N LEU A 64 -9.66 -6.90 31.37
CA LEU A 64 -9.85 -7.83 32.50
C LEU A 64 -11.00 -8.81 32.26
N VAL A 65 -12.16 -8.32 31.82
CA VAL A 65 -13.32 -9.17 31.52
C VAL A 65 -13.00 -10.15 30.39
N MET A 66 -12.39 -9.66 29.31
CA MET A 66 -11.99 -10.51 28.19
C MET A 66 -10.98 -11.58 28.63
N SER A 67 -9.97 -11.20 29.42
CA SER A 67 -8.96 -12.15 29.93
C SER A 67 -9.57 -13.20 30.84
N ALA A 68 -10.54 -12.84 31.67
CA ALA A 68 -11.27 -13.78 32.52
C ALA A 68 -12.11 -14.76 31.68
N ILE A 69 -12.88 -14.27 30.72
CA ILE A 69 -13.68 -15.12 29.81
C ILE A 69 -12.77 -16.06 29.03
N LEU A 70 -11.69 -15.55 28.45
CA LEU A 70 -10.72 -16.35 27.70
C LEU A 70 -10.11 -17.44 28.58
N SER A 71 -9.70 -17.10 29.82
CA SER A 71 -9.13 -18.05 30.76
C SER A 71 -10.12 -19.16 31.12
N VAL A 72 -11.38 -18.81 31.42
CA VAL A 72 -12.43 -19.78 31.73
C VAL A 72 -12.71 -20.68 30.53
N LEU A 73 -12.89 -20.13 29.33
CA LEU A 73 -13.18 -20.92 28.13
C LEU A 73 -12.01 -21.84 27.75
N PHE A 74 -10.78 -21.35 27.87
CA PHE A 74 -9.59 -22.12 27.56
C PHE A 74 -9.37 -23.28 28.55
N LEU A 75 -9.46 -22.99 29.86
CA LEU A 75 -9.36 -24.02 30.91
C LEU A 75 -10.51 -25.02 30.84
N ALA A 76 -11.73 -24.57 30.57
CA ALA A 76 -12.89 -25.46 30.39
C ALA A 76 -12.70 -26.37 29.16
N SER A 77 -12.25 -25.83 28.02
CA SER A 77 -11.99 -26.63 26.82
C SER A 77 -10.91 -27.69 27.06
N ILE A 78 -9.80 -27.32 27.73
CA ILE A 78 -8.75 -28.28 28.12
C ILE A 78 -9.32 -29.34 29.07
N GLY A 79 -10.07 -28.92 30.11
CA GLY A 79 -10.65 -29.83 31.08
C GLY A 79 -11.63 -30.82 30.46
N LEU A 80 -12.54 -30.36 29.60
CA LEU A 80 -13.50 -31.22 28.93
C LEU A 80 -12.84 -32.15 27.91
N THR A 81 -11.87 -31.67 27.14
CA THR A 81 -11.14 -32.53 26.18
C THR A 81 -10.36 -33.64 26.87
N GLN A 82 -9.74 -33.35 28.02
CA GLN A 82 -9.08 -34.36 28.85
C GLN A 82 -10.06 -35.31 29.51
N TYR A 83 -11.17 -34.81 30.06
CA TYR A 83 -12.19 -35.62 30.74
C TYR A 83 -12.87 -36.63 29.81
N PHE A 84 -13.16 -36.23 28.57
CA PHE A 84 -13.78 -37.09 27.57
C PHE A 84 -12.77 -37.83 26.68
N ALA A 85 -11.46 -37.67 26.92
CA ALA A 85 -10.38 -38.24 26.13
C ALA A 85 -10.57 -38.01 24.60
N VAL A 86 -10.90 -36.77 24.21
CA VAL A 86 -11.22 -36.43 22.82
C VAL A 86 -9.95 -36.31 21.98
N ILE A 87 -9.78 -37.18 20.97
CA ILE A 87 -8.77 -37.02 19.93
C ILE A 87 -9.41 -36.40 18.68
N PRO A 88 -8.89 -35.29 18.15
CA PRO A 88 -9.30 -34.76 16.86
C PRO A 88 -8.80 -35.65 15.70
N ARG A 89 -9.66 -35.86 14.71
CA ARG A 89 -9.28 -36.40 13.39
C ARG A 89 -8.38 -35.41 12.64
N ALA A 90 -7.64 -35.89 11.65
CA ALA A 90 -6.71 -35.07 10.85
C ALA A 90 -7.39 -33.89 10.13
N GLU A 91 -8.68 -34.00 9.81
CA GLU A 91 -9.44 -33.00 9.05
C GLU A 91 -10.36 -32.13 9.91
N GLU A 92 -10.35 -32.29 11.24
CA GLU A 92 -11.21 -31.52 12.14
C GLU A 92 -10.40 -30.78 13.21
N THR A 93 -10.97 -29.71 13.74
CA THR A 93 -10.37 -28.98 14.85
C THR A 93 -10.67 -29.67 16.19
N VAL A 94 -9.86 -29.41 17.22
CA VAL A 94 -10.12 -29.90 18.59
C VAL A 94 -11.51 -29.47 19.09
N LEU A 95 -11.91 -28.23 18.80
CA LEU A 95 -13.22 -27.70 19.18
C LEU A 95 -14.35 -28.41 18.42
N SER A 96 -14.16 -28.71 17.14
CA SER A 96 -15.10 -29.50 16.34
C SER A 96 -15.25 -30.92 16.89
N ALA A 97 -14.14 -31.60 17.20
CA ALA A 97 -14.14 -32.94 17.80
C ALA A 97 -14.88 -32.95 19.14
N LEU A 98 -14.63 -31.95 20.00
CA LEU A 98 -15.30 -31.81 21.28
C LEU A 98 -16.81 -31.54 21.11
N ALA A 99 -17.18 -30.60 20.23
CA ALA A 99 -18.57 -30.28 19.95
C ALA A 99 -19.33 -31.49 19.39
N ARG A 100 -18.72 -32.24 18.48
CA ARG A 100 -19.27 -33.46 17.89
C ARG A 100 -19.46 -34.56 18.94
N HIS A 101 -18.52 -34.71 19.88
CA HIS A 101 -18.65 -35.67 20.98
C HIS A 101 -19.81 -35.31 21.92
N ILE A 102 -19.98 -34.03 22.28
CA ILE A 102 -21.01 -33.57 23.22
C ILE A 102 -22.39 -33.51 22.58
N LEU A 103 -22.48 -32.88 21.40
CA LEU A 103 -23.72 -32.52 20.71
C LEU A 103 -24.17 -33.54 19.65
N GLY A 104 -23.28 -34.45 19.23
CA GLY A 104 -23.49 -35.35 18.09
C GLY A 104 -23.37 -34.62 16.74
N ASP A 105 -23.75 -35.29 15.66
CA ASP A 105 -23.68 -34.75 14.28
C ASP A 105 -24.94 -33.94 13.88
N GLY A 106 -25.68 -33.43 14.86
CA GLY A 106 -26.97 -32.75 14.66
C GLY A 106 -26.88 -31.25 14.33
N PRO A 107 -28.02 -30.54 14.27
CA PRO A 107 -28.07 -29.12 13.93
C PRO A 107 -27.29 -28.22 14.91
N LEU A 108 -27.17 -28.62 16.18
CA LEU A 108 -26.38 -27.90 17.19
C LEU A 108 -24.87 -27.95 16.90
N TYR A 109 -24.37 -29.05 16.35
CA TYR A 109 -22.98 -29.14 15.92
C TYR A 109 -22.69 -28.24 14.72
N VAL A 110 -23.58 -28.24 13.72
CA VAL A 110 -23.48 -27.34 12.56
C VAL A 110 -23.54 -25.87 12.99
N LEU A 111 -24.42 -25.53 13.93
CA LEU A 111 -24.49 -24.19 14.50
C LEU A 111 -23.17 -23.78 15.17
N SER A 112 -22.54 -24.70 15.93
CA SER A 112 -21.23 -24.46 16.54
C SER A 112 -20.13 -24.22 15.49
N GLN A 113 -20.12 -24.99 14.40
CA GLN A 113 -19.17 -24.77 13.29
C GLN A 113 -19.39 -23.40 12.61
N PHE A 114 -20.65 -23.06 12.34
CA PHE A 114 -21.00 -21.77 11.73
C PHE A 114 -20.66 -20.59 12.64
N ALA A 115 -20.93 -20.71 13.94
CA ALA A 115 -20.53 -19.70 14.93
C ALA A 115 -19.00 -19.53 14.97
N THR A 116 -18.24 -20.64 14.94
CA THR A 116 -16.78 -20.61 14.91
C THR A 116 -16.27 -19.89 13.65
N LEU A 117 -16.84 -20.19 12.49
CA LEU A 117 -16.52 -19.51 11.23
C LEU A 117 -16.77 -18.00 11.32
N LEU A 118 -17.93 -17.59 11.87
CA LEU A 118 -18.26 -16.17 12.04
C LEU A 118 -17.29 -15.45 12.98
N ILE A 119 -16.93 -16.07 14.10
CA ILE A 119 -15.97 -15.51 15.06
C ILE A 119 -14.59 -15.32 14.40
N LEU A 120 -14.10 -16.32 13.67
CA LEU A 120 -12.83 -16.23 12.93
C LEU A 120 -12.89 -15.16 11.81
N SER A 121 -14.04 -15.01 11.17
CA SER A 121 -14.26 -13.96 10.16
C SER A 121 -14.21 -12.56 10.78
N VAL A 122 -14.80 -12.38 11.96
CA VAL A 122 -14.70 -11.12 12.73
C VAL A 122 -13.26 -10.84 13.16
N ALA A 123 -12.51 -11.87 13.59
CA ALA A 123 -11.11 -11.72 13.95
C ALA A 123 -10.25 -11.26 12.75
N ALA A 124 -10.50 -11.80 11.55
CA ALA A 124 -9.85 -11.32 10.33
C ALA A 124 -10.19 -9.85 10.04
N ASN A 125 -11.46 -9.46 10.21
CA ASN A 125 -11.90 -8.07 10.02
C ASN A 125 -11.19 -7.08 10.97
N THR A 126 -10.87 -7.49 12.21
CA THR A 126 -10.07 -6.65 13.13
C THR A 126 -8.70 -6.30 12.54
N ALA A 127 -8.01 -7.26 11.91
CA ALA A 127 -6.73 -6.98 11.26
C ALA A 127 -6.86 -5.99 10.09
N PHE A 128 -7.95 -6.07 9.32
CA PHE A 128 -8.27 -5.12 8.24
C PHE A 128 -8.62 -3.71 8.71
N ILE A 129 -8.98 -3.55 9.98
CA ILE A 129 -9.20 -2.23 10.62
C ILE A 129 -7.89 -1.67 11.18
N ASP A 130 -7.07 -2.51 11.82
CA ASP A 130 -5.91 -2.06 12.58
C ASP A 130 -4.66 -1.85 11.71
N PHE A 131 -4.39 -2.76 10.76
CA PHE A 131 -3.18 -2.65 9.92
C PHE A 131 -3.11 -1.34 9.12
N PRO A 132 -4.18 -0.88 8.43
CA PRO A 132 -4.10 0.38 7.68
C PRO A 132 -3.81 1.59 8.56
N ARG A 133 -4.26 1.59 9.83
CA ARG A 133 -3.96 2.65 10.80
C ARG A 133 -2.49 2.67 11.18
N VAL A 134 -1.90 1.50 11.47
CA VAL A 134 -0.46 1.39 11.81
C VAL A 134 0.40 1.80 10.63
N VAL A 135 0.07 1.35 9.41
CA VAL A 135 0.81 1.72 8.20
C VAL A 135 0.68 3.21 7.90
N ALA A 136 -0.49 3.81 8.12
CA ALA A 136 -0.68 5.26 7.96
C ALA A 136 0.18 6.06 8.95
N LEU A 137 0.30 5.62 10.21
CA LEU A 137 1.21 6.23 11.18
C LEU A 137 2.67 6.18 10.70
N LEU A 138 3.12 5.04 10.16
CA LEU A 138 4.46 4.91 9.58
C LEU A 138 4.65 5.78 8.33
N ALA A 139 3.60 5.95 7.51
CA ALA A 139 3.66 6.77 6.29
C ALA A 139 3.79 8.27 6.62
N ASN A 140 3.11 8.73 7.68
CA ASN A 140 3.23 10.10 8.18
C ASN A 140 4.66 10.42 8.62
N GLU A 141 5.34 9.44 9.23
CA GLU A 141 6.76 9.53 9.61
C GLU A 141 7.72 9.20 8.45
N SER A 142 7.22 9.09 7.22
CA SER A 142 7.99 8.81 6.00
C SER A 142 8.79 7.49 6.00
N TYR A 143 8.40 6.50 6.82
CA TYR A 143 9.01 5.15 6.79
C TYR A 143 8.45 4.25 5.69
N VAL A 144 7.28 4.58 5.15
CA VAL A 144 6.65 3.89 4.01
C VAL A 144 6.13 4.94 3.01
N PRO A 145 5.75 4.56 1.77
CA PRO A 145 5.25 5.54 0.79
C PRO A 145 4.12 6.41 1.34
N ARG A 146 4.25 7.73 1.20
CA ARG A 146 3.28 8.73 1.73
C ARG A 146 1.84 8.47 1.27
N GLN A 147 1.64 7.79 0.13
CA GLN A 147 0.32 7.40 -0.38
C GLN A 147 -0.48 6.50 0.58
N LEU A 148 0.19 5.79 1.50
CA LEU A 148 -0.46 4.90 2.45
C LEU A 148 -1.16 5.65 3.60
N SER A 149 -0.86 6.93 3.83
CA SER A 149 -1.61 7.78 4.78
C SER A 149 -2.78 8.51 4.15
N ASN A 150 -3.03 8.33 2.85
CA ASN A 150 -4.18 8.94 2.19
C ASN A 150 -5.49 8.32 2.70
N LEU A 151 -6.35 9.16 3.28
CA LEU A 151 -7.73 8.81 3.60
C LEU A 151 -8.55 8.83 2.30
N GLY A 152 -9.20 7.72 1.98
CA GLY A 152 -10.15 7.66 0.87
C GLY A 152 -11.48 8.34 1.23
N ASP A 153 -12.42 8.38 0.27
CA ASP A 153 -13.71 9.09 0.39
C ASP A 153 -14.58 8.63 1.58
N ARG A 154 -14.36 7.41 2.08
CA ARG A 154 -15.05 6.85 3.26
C ARG A 154 -14.28 7.04 4.57
N LEU A 155 -13.24 7.88 4.61
CA LEU A 155 -12.32 8.05 5.73
C LEU A 155 -11.61 6.76 6.14
N VAL A 156 -11.39 5.85 5.18
CA VAL A 156 -10.63 4.61 5.36
C VAL A 156 -9.31 4.72 4.61
N PHE A 157 -8.22 4.23 5.21
CA PHE A 157 -6.91 4.11 4.56
C PHE A 157 -6.94 2.99 3.50
N ALA A 158 -7.59 3.25 2.36
CA ALA A 158 -7.88 2.25 1.32
C ALA A 158 -6.61 1.58 0.78
N ASN A 159 -5.53 2.35 0.59
CA ASN A 159 -4.25 1.81 0.13
C ASN A 159 -3.66 0.78 1.11
N GLY A 160 -3.83 0.99 2.42
CA GLY A 160 -3.43 0.03 3.45
C GLY A 160 -4.28 -1.25 3.39
N VAL A 161 -5.59 -1.14 3.13
CA VAL A 161 -6.47 -2.30 2.94
C VAL A 161 -6.07 -3.11 1.72
N TYR A 162 -5.83 -2.46 0.57
CA TYR A 162 -5.38 -3.15 -0.64
C TYR A 162 -4.03 -3.85 -0.45
N LEU A 163 -3.09 -3.20 0.24
CA LEU A 163 -1.80 -3.79 0.56
C LEU A 163 -1.97 -5.04 1.43
N LEU A 164 -2.79 -4.98 2.49
CA LEU A 164 -3.05 -6.13 3.35
C LEU A 164 -3.75 -7.27 2.59
N SER A 165 -4.73 -6.96 1.74
CA SER A 165 -5.42 -7.95 0.91
C SER A 165 -4.44 -8.68 -0.01
N ALA A 166 -3.54 -7.95 -0.66
CA ALA A 166 -2.53 -8.53 -1.55
C ALA A 166 -1.55 -9.44 -0.78
N ILE A 167 -1.05 -8.99 0.38
CA ILE A 167 -0.15 -9.79 1.23
C ILE A 167 -0.87 -11.04 1.76
N THR A 168 -2.10 -10.89 2.25
CA THR A 168 -2.92 -12.01 2.75
C THR A 168 -3.19 -13.03 1.65
N ALA A 169 -3.58 -12.58 0.44
CA ALA A 169 -3.78 -13.47 -0.71
C ALA A 169 -2.49 -14.22 -1.08
N ALA A 170 -1.35 -13.53 -1.11
CA ALA A 170 -0.05 -14.13 -1.39
C ALA A 170 0.31 -15.21 -0.36
N LEU A 171 0.10 -14.95 0.94
CA LEU A 171 0.35 -15.92 2.01
C LEU A 171 -0.58 -17.13 1.90
N ILE A 172 -1.87 -16.94 1.64
CA ILE A 172 -2.82 -18.06 1.48
C ILE A 172 -2.42 -18.95 0.29
N ILE A 173 -2.04 -18.35 -0.84
CA ILE A 173 -1.59 -19.09 -2.03
C ILE A 173 -0.28 -19.83 -1.76
N LEU A 174 0.71 -19.17 -1.15
CA LEU A 174 2.03 -19.73 -0.88
C LEU A 174 1.96 -20.93 0.09
N PHE A 175 1.17 -20.79 1.16
CA PHE A 175 1.01 -21.82 2.20
C PHE A 175 -0.16 -22.78 1.93
N LYS A 176 -0.85 -22.64 0.79
CA LYS A 176 -2.01 -23.45 0.38
C LYS A 176 -3.11 -23.54 1.46
N GLY A 177 -3.30 -22.46 2.22
CA GLY A 177 -4.27 -22.41 3.33
C GLY A 177 -3.92 -23.27 4.56
N ASN A 178 -2.69 -23.78 4.69
CA ASN A 178 -2.29 -24.57 5.85
C ASN A 178 -2.03 -23.68 7.08
N SER A 179 -2.95 -23.75 8.04
CA SER A 179 -2.86 -23.00 9.30
C SER A 179 -1.65 -23.40 10.15
N HIS A 180 -1.25 -24.68 10.16
CA HIS A 180 -0.11 -25.14 10.96
C HIS A 180 1.22 -24.49 10.56
N ALA A 181 1.39 -24.17 9.28
CA ALA A 181 2.59 -23.49 8.77
C ALA A 181 2.53 -21.95 8.98
N LEU A 182 1.33 -21.38 9.06
CA LEU A 182 1.12 -19.94 9.25
C LEU A 182 1.22 -19.51 10.73
N ILE A 183 0.82 -20.38 11.67
CA ILE A 183 0.84 -20.07 13.11
C ILE A 183 2.23 -19.64 13.59
N PRO A 184 3.34 -20.37 13.31
CA PRO A 184 4.67 -19.96 13.75
C PRO A 184 5.10 -18.57 13.24
N LEU A 185 4.78 -18.25 11.99
CA LEU A 185 5.10 -16.96 11.38
C LEU A 185 4.46 -15.81 12.18
N PHE A 186 3.18 -15.96 12.50
CA PHE A 186 2.43 -15.00 13.31
C PHE A 186 2.93 -14.94 14.76
N THR A 187 3.11 -16.08 15.42
CA THR A 187 3.49 -16.14 16.83
C THR A 187 4.88 -15.52 17.07
N VAL A 188 5.85 -15.76 16.19
CA VAL A 188 7.17 -15.10 16.27
C VAL A 188 7.04 -13.58 16.22
N GLY A 189 6.24 -13.05 15.29
CA GLY A 189 6.00 -11.62 15.16
C GLY A 189 5.33 -11.01 16.41
N ALA A 190 4.28 -11.65 16.92
CA ALA A 190 3.57 -11.19 18.11
C ALA A 190 4.45 -11.21 19.37
N PHE A 191 5.16 -12.31 19.64
CA PHE A 191 6.06 -12.38 20.80
C PHE A 191 7.25 -11.44 20.68
N PHE A 192 7.75 -11.18 19.47
CA PHE A 192 8.75 -10.15 19.24
C PHE A 192 8.22 -8.76 19.59
N ALA A 193 7.01 -8.40 19.13
CA ALA A 193 6.37 -7.13 19.47
C ALA A 193 6.14 -6.99 20.98
N PHE A 194 5.65 -8.04 21.65
CA PHE A 194 5.49 -8.07 23.11
C PHE A 194 6.82 -7.85 23.83
N THR A 195 7.87 -8.55 23.41
CA THR A 195 9.20 -8.44 24.01
C THR A 195 9.72 -7.00 23.91
N LEU A 196 9.63 -6.37 22.73
CA LEU A 196 10.05 -4.97 22.53
C LEU A 196 9.18 -4.00 23.34
N SER A 197 7.86 -4.21 23.40
CA SER A 197 6.95 -3.38 24.16
C SER A 197 7.26 -3.44 25.67
N GLN A 198 7.42 -4.64 26.23
CA GLN A 198 7.72 -4.83 27.64
C GLN A 198 9.08 -4.22 28.02
N PHE A 199 10.15 -4.50 27.27
CA PHE A 199 11.45 -3.88 27.52
C PHE A 199 11.45 -2.37 27.28
N GLY A 200 10.71 -1.88 26.28
CA GLY A 200 10.49 -0.45 26.06
C GLY A 200 9.85 0.21 27.28
N MET A 201 8.86 -0.44 27.90
CA MET A 201 8.24 0.06 29.13
C MET A 201 9.17 -0.01 30.34
N VAL A 202 10.10 -0.98 30.42
CA VAL A 202 11.16 -0.98 31.44
C VAL A 202 12.02 0.28 31.31
N VAL A 203 12.45 0.63 30.10
CA VAL A 203 13.23 1.84 29.82
C VAL A 203 12.41 3.09 30.14
N HIS A 204 11.13 3.12 29.76
CA HIS A 204 10.21 4.22 30.04
C HIS A 204 10.09 4.50 31.55
N TRP A 205 9.82 3.48 32.37
CA TRP A 205 9.71 3.65 33.83
C TRP A 205 11.03 4.05 34.48
N ARG A 206 12.17 3.55 33.97
CA ARG A 206 13.50 3.94 34.45
C ARG A 206 13.83 5.41 34.14
N ARG A 207 13.32 5.96 33.04
CA ARG A 207 13.50 7.38 32.65
C ARG A 207 12.60 8.32 33.44
N ILE A 208 11.30 8.02 33.57
CA ILE A 208 10.33 8.91 34.22
C ILE A 208 10.44 8.87 35.76
N ARG A 209 10.77 7.72 36.35
CA ARG A 209 10.94 7.51 37.80
C ARG A 209 9.74 7.96 38.68
N GLY A 210 8.52 7.88 38.16
CA GLY A 210 7.30 8.22 38.90
C GLY A 210 6.94 7.25 40.04
N ALA A 211 5.77 7.44 40.67
CA ALA A 211 5.32 6.58 41.77
C ALA A 211 5.27 5.08 41.39
N GLY A 212 5.88 4.25 42.23
CA GLY A 212 5.94 2.79 42.04
C GLY A 212 6.77 2.33 40.83
N TRP A 213 7.65 3.18 40.27
CA TRP A 213 8.41 2.85 39.06
C TRP A 213 9.23 1.57 39.18
N ARG A 214 9.78 1.25 40.36
CA ARG A 214 10.55 0.03 40.60
C ARG A 214 9.71 -1.22 40.41
N LEU A 215 8.51 -1.25 41.00
CA LEU A 215 7.59 -2.38 40.87
C LEU A 215 7.09 -2.52 39.43
N LYS A 216 6.68 -1.42 38.79
CA LYS A 216 6.22 -1.42 37.39
C LYS A 216 7.33 -1.86 36.43
N SER A 217 8.55 -1.39 36.66
CA SER A 217 9.74 -1.79 35.89
C SER A 217 10.09 -3.27 36.11
N PHE A 218 9.96 -3.78 37.34
CA PHE A 218 10.18 -5.19 37.64
C PHE A 218 9.14 -6.09 36.96
N VAL A 219 7.85 -5.75 37.06
CA VAL A 219 6.76 -6.50 36.41
C VAL A 219 6.93 -6.54 34.89
N ASN A 220 7.22 -5.40 34.25
CA ASN A 220 7.48 -5.36 32.81
C ASN A 220 8.79 -6.07 32.43
N GLY A 221 9.81 -6.04 33.30
CA GLY A 221 11.06 -6.77 33.08
C GLY A 221 10.85 -8.29 33.12
N LEU A 222 10.06 -8.77 34.09
CA LEU A 222 9.66 -10.17 34.16
C LEU A 222 8.83 -10.56 32.94
N GLY A 223 7.85 -9.75 32.54
CA GLY A 223 7.07 -9.96 31.33
C GLY A 223 7.92 -10.00 30.06
N GLY A 224 8.91 -9.11 29.94
CA GLY A 224 9.89 -9.07 28.85
C GLY A 224 10.76 -10.33 28.80
N LEU A 225 11.22 -10.83 29.95
CA LEU A 225 11.98 -12.08 30.03
C LEU A 225 11.14 -13.31 29.67
N THR A 226 9.89 -13.38 30.15
CA THR A 226 8.98 -14.49 29.84
C THR A 226 8.65 -14.53 28.34
N THR A 227 8.33 -13.37 27.74
CA THR A 227 8.03 -13.26 26.31
C THR A 227 9.25 -13.51 25.43
N LEU A 228 10.43 -13.05 25.84
CA LEU A 228 11.69 -13.36 25.17
C LEU A 228 12.00 -14.86 25.21
N THR A 229 11.80 -15.51 26.36
CA THR A 229 12.02 -16.95 26.50
C THR A 229 11.09 -17.71 25.56
N ALA A 230 9.78 -17.41 25.59
CA ALA A 230 8.80 -17.99 24.66
C ALA A 230 9.19 -17.77 23.19
N LEU A 231 9.61 -16.55 22.83
CA LEU A 231 10.08 -16.23 21.49
C LEU A 231 11.24 -17.14 21.07
N LEU A 232 12.26 -17.33 21.92
CA LEU A 232 13.41 -18.17 21.62
C LEU A 232 13.03 -19.66 21.46
N ILE A 233 12.11 -20.15 22.28
CA ILE A 233 11.62 -21.53 22.20
C ILE A 233 10.81 -21.75 20.92
N ILE A 234 9.89 -20.84 20.57
CA ILE A 234 9.13 -20.92 19.32
C ILE A 234 10.07 -20.81 18.13
N ALA A 235 11.00 -19.84 18.13
CA ALA A 235 11.92 -19.63 17.02
C ALA A 235 12.82 -20.85 16.79
N SER A 236 13.26 -21.53 17.85
CA SER A 236 14.08 -22.74 17.74
C SER A 236 13.27 -23.98 17.39
N SER A 237 12.15 -24.24 18.07
CA SER A 237 11.36 -25.47 17.83
C SER A 237 10.60 -25.44 16.51
N LYS A 238 10.04 -24.29 16.15
CA LYS A 238 9.28 -24.09 14.90
C LYS A 238 10.16 -23.54 13.79
N PHE A 239 11.49 -23.65 13.92
CA PHE A 239 12.43 -23.18 12.91
C PHE A 239 12.10 -23.79 11.55
N PHE A 240 12.03 -25.12 11.47
CA PHE A 240 11.71 -25.84 10.22
C PHE A 240 10.24 -25.70 9.77
N ASP A 241 9.32 -25.42 10.71
CA ASP A 241 7.89 -25.23 10.43
C ASP A 241 7.57 -23.85 9.83
N GLY A 242 8.57 -22.95 9.71
CA GLY A 242 8.43 -21.65 9.03
C GLY A 242 8.87 -20.43 9.84
N ALA A 243 9.30 -20.58 11.09
CA ALA A 243 9.76 -19.44 11.90
C ALA A 243 11.00 -18.72 11.31
N TRP A 244 11.80 -19.42 10.50
CA TRP A 244 12.94 -18.81 9.79
C TRP A 244 12.52 -17.68 8.84
N ILE A 245 11.30 -17.74 8.29
CA ILE A 245 10.76 -16.75 7.37
C ILE A 245 10.62 -15.40 8.07
N THR A 246 10.07 -15.38 9.30
CA THR A 246 9.91 -14.15 10.08
C THR A 246 11.24 -13.52 10.44
N ILE A 247 12.25 -14.34 10.76
CA ILE A 247 13.61 -13.91 11.08
C ILE A 247 14.25 -13.16 9.90
N ILE A 248 13.87 -13.49 8.65
CA ILE A 248 14.37 -12.80 7.44
C ILE A 248 13.48 -11.60 7.07
N ILE A 249 12.15 -11.77 7.10
CA ILE A 249 11.20 -10.75 6.66
C ILE A 249 11.30 -9.49 7.54
N ILE A 250 11.43 -9.64 8.86
CA ILE A 250 11.46 -8.49 9.77
C ILE A 250 12.67 -7.57 9.49
N PRO A 251 13.93 -8.06 9.47
CA PRO A 251 15.08 -7.22 9.11
C PRO A 251 14.98 -6.62 7.70
N LEU A 252 14.48 -7.39 6.73
CA LEU A 252 14.29 -6.90 5.36
C LEU A 252 13.29 -5.73 5.31
N ALA A 253 12.15 -5.86 6.00
CA ALA A 253 11.15 -4.82 6.09
C ALA A 253 11.69 -3.57 6.80
N VAL A 254 12.40 -3.73 7.92
CA VAL A 254 13.06 -2.61 8.63
C VAL A 254 14.08 -1.91 7.72
N SER A 255 14.91 -2.67 7.01
CA SER A 255 15.87 -2.09 6.06
C SER A 255 15.18 -1.33 4.94
N LEU A 256 14.05 -1.83 4.41
CA LEU A 256 13.26 -1.15 3.40
C LEU A 256 12.70 0.17 3.95
N PHE A 257 12.14 0.15 5.16
CA PHE A 257 11.56 1.33 5.79
C PHE A 257 12.60 2.43 6.03
N LEU A 258 13.79 2.04 6.50
CA LEU A 258 14.90 2.98 6.69
C LEU A 258 15.40 3.57 5.35
N ARG A 259 15.45 2.77 4.29
CA ARG A 259 15.81 3.24 2.94
C ARG A 259 14.80 4.27 2.42
N VAL A 260 13.51 4.01 2.58
CA VAL A 260 12.44 4.94 2.19
C VAL A 260 12.54 6.25 2.98
N CYS A 261 12.74 6.17 4.29
CA CYS A 261 12.90 7.34 5.15
C CYS A 261 14.11 8.19 4.72
N ASN A 262 15.26 7.55 4.48
CA ASN A 262 16.47 8.26 4.03
C ASN A 262 16.28 8.89 2.65
N TYR A 263 15.57 8.22 1.73
CA TYR A 263 15.22 8.78 0.43
C TYR A 263 14.38 10.06 0.58
N TYR A 264 13.33 10.03 1.41
CA TYR A 264 12.49 11.21 1.62
C TYR A 264 13.25 12.36 2.29
N LYS A 265 14.14 12.08 3.26
CA LYS A 265 15.00 13.11 3.86
C LYS A 265 15.91 13.78 2.82
N GLY A 266 16.49 13.01 1.90
CA GLY A 266 17.30 13.55 0.81
C GLY A 266 16.47 14.36 -0.19
N PHE A 267 15.27 13.90 -0.50
CA PHE A 267 14.32 14.59 -1.40
C PHE A 267 13.84 15.92 -0.81
N ASP A 268 13.41 15.92 0.46
CA ASP A 268 12.92 17.12 1.14
C ASP A 268 14.05 18.16 1.24
N ALA A 269 15.30 17.75 1.48
CA ALA A 269 16.46 18.64 1.50
C ALA A 269 16.76 19.30 0.14
N GLN A 270 16.45 18.65 -0.98
CA GLN A 270 16.64 19.22 -2.33
C GLN A 270 15.53 20.21 -2.70
N ILE A 271 14.33 20.07 -2.13
CA ILE A 271 13.16 20.89 -2.48
C ILE A 271 12.94 22.03 -1.48
N SER A 272 13.41 21.90 -0.24
CA SER A 272 13.25 22.91 0.81
C SER A 272 14.09 24.17 0.60
N SER A 273 14.61 24.41 -0.60
CA SER A 273 15.41 25.59 -0.92
C SER A 273 14.55 26.86 -0.84
N TRP A 274 14.66 27.53 0.30
CA TRP A 274 14.26 28.93 0.50
C TRP A 274 14.97 29.88 -0.49
N ASP A 275 16.03 29.43 -1.16
CA ASP A 275 16.75 30.12 -2.25
C ASP A 275 15.89 30.42 -3.49
N ILE A 276 14.73 29.75 -3.65
CA ILE A 276 13.82 30.04 -4.77
C ILE A 276 13.19 31.44 -4.63
N ILE A 277 13.04 31.96 -3.41
CA ILE A 277 12.37 33.27 -3.19
C ILE A 277 13.24 34.44 -3.68
N GLU A 278 14.56 34.34 -3.61
CA GLU A 278 15.46 35.41 -4.09
C GLU A 278 15.48 35.53 -5.62
N ASN A 279 15.32 34.42 -6.34
CA ASN A 279 15.28 34.39 -7.81
C ASN A 279 13.90 34.77 -8.42
N LEU A 280 12.87 35.03 -7.61
CA LEU A 280 11.54 35.45 -8.12
C LEU A 280 11.51 36.89 -8.66
N LYS A 281 12.60 37.65 -8.55
CA LYS A 281 12.65 39.07 -8.89
C LYS A 281 12.96 39.38 -10.35
N GLU A 282 13.45 38.46 -11.17
CA GLU A 282 13.82 38.76 -12.56
C GLU A 282 13.15 37.84 -13.59
N ASN A 283 12.36 38.47 -14.48
CA ASN A 283 11.75 37.94 -15.72
C ASN A 283 10.75 36.76 -15.62
N ARG A 284 9.46 37.10 -15.53
CA ARG A 284 8.34 36.13 -15.57
C ARG A 284 7.88 35.72 -16.98
N TYR A 285 8.50 36.20 -18.06
CA TYR A 285 8.07 35.87 -19.41
C TYR A 285 8.77 34.60 -19.90
N ILE A 286 8.02 33.74 -20.60
CA ILE A 286 8.62 32.64 -21.36
C ILE A 286 9.43 33.28 -22.50
N GLU A 287 10.75 33.15 -22.48
CA GLU A 287 11.60 33.74 -23.54
C GLU A 287 11.26 33.16 -24.91
N ARG A 288 11.07 31.84 -24.97
CA ARG A 288 10.72 31.11 -26.21
C ARG A 288 9.71 30.01 -25.96
N SER A 289 8.73 29.89 -26.86
CA SER A 289 7.82 28.76 -26.91
C SER A 289 7.79 28.09 -28.27
N VAL A 290 7.60 26.77 -28.25
CA VAL A 290 7.41 25.94 -29.46
C VAL A 290 6.06 25.27 -29.40
N VAL A 291 5.29 25.38 -30.48
CA VAL A 291 4.02 24.69 -30.68
C VAL A 291 4.21 23.64 -31.77
N PRO A 292 4.19 22.32 -31.46
CA PRO A 292 4.16 21.29 -32.49
C PRO A 292 2.79 21.28 -33.17
N VAL A 293 2.80 21.32 -34.50
CA VAL A 293 1.61 21.43 -35.35
C VAL A 293 1.59 20.23 -36.28
N SER A 294 0.53 19.43 -36.22
CA SER A 294 0.24 18.40 -37.24
C SER A 294 -0.78 18.90 -38.25
N HIS A 295 -1.86 19.49 -37.76
CA HIS A 295 -2.93 20.10 -38.56
C HIS A 295 -3.38 21.40 -37.91
N ILE A 296 -3.91 22.32 -38.72
CA ILE A 296 -4.53 23.55 -38.23
C ILE A 296 -5.98 23.22 -37.89
N ASN A 297 -6.28 23.28 -36.59
CA ASN A 297 -7.62 23.11 -36.04
C ASN A 297 -7.79 24.11 -34.90
N GLN A 298 -8.99 24.18 -34.31
CA GLN A 298 -9.28 25.14 -33.25
C GLN A 298 -8.35 24.98 -32.03
N GLY A 299 -7.99 23.75 -31.66
CA GLY A 299 -7.05 23.51 -30.56
C GLY A 299 -5.64 24.02 -30.86
N THR A 300 -5.15 23.84 -32.10
CA THR A 300 -3.89 24.42 -32.56
C THR A 300 -3.93 25.95 -32.53
N ILE A 301 -5.03 26.56 -32.98
CA ILE A 301 -5.19 28.02 -32.97
C ILE A 301 -5.12 28.57 -31.54
N ASP A 302 -5.84 27.95 -30.61
CA ASP A 302 -5.87 28.36 -29.21
C ASP A 302 -4.47 28.20 -28.57
N ALA A 303 -3.75 27.12 -28.90
CA ALA A 303 -2.38 26.90 -28.43
C ALA A 303 -1.40 27.96 -28.95
N VAL A 304 -1.49 28.34 -30.22
CA VAL A 304 -0.64 29.40 -30.81
C VAL A 304 -0.98 30.76 -30.22
N HIS A 305 -2.26 31.07 -30.00
CA HIS A 305 -2.68 32.28 -29.31
C HIS A 305 -2.12 32.37 -27.89
N LEU A 306 -2.15 31.27 -27.13
CA LEU A 306 -1.53 31.21 -25.82
C LEU A 306 -0.01 31.42 -25.93
N ALA A 307 0.65 30.79 -26.90
CA ALA A 307 2.08 30.93 -27.15
C ALA A 307 2.48 32.39 -27.39
N MET A 308 1.75 33.11 -28.26
CA MET A 308 2.01 34.52 -28.54
C MET A 308 1.78 35.44 -27.34
N LYS A 309 0.84 35.10 -26.44
CA LYS A 309 0.57 35.89 -25.23
C LYS A 309 1.58 35.62 -24.11
N ALA A 310 1.95 34.36 -23.94
CA ALA A 310 2.75 33.90 -22.81
C ALA A 310 4.27 34.01 -23.06
N SER A 311 4.69 34.07 -24.33
CA SER A 311 6.11 34.09 -24.71
C SER A 311 6.50 35.27 -25.59
N LYS A 312 7.76 35.72 -25.48
CA LYS A 312 8.31 36.78 -26.34
C LYS A 312 8.50 36.29 -27.78
N LYS A 313 8.90 35.03 -27.96
CA LYS A 313 9.10 34.40 -29.27
C LYS A 313 8.36 33.06 -29.34
N ALA A 314 7.27 33.02 -30.09
CA ALA A 314 6.56 31.79 -30.42
C ALA A 314 7.06 31.22 -31.75
N ILE A 315 7.21 29.91 -31.84
CA ILE A 315 7.66 29.19 -33.03
C ILE A 315 6.71 28.01 -33.27
N GLY A 316 6.16 27.90 -34.48
CA GLY A 316 5.46 26.70 -34.93
C GLY A 316 6.46 25.66 -35.42
N VAL A 317 6.25 24.38 -35.10
CA VAL A 317 7.07 23.28 -35.63
C VAL A 317 6.17 22.25 -36.30
N HIS A 318 6.37 22.04 -37.60
CA HIS A 318 5.69 21.01 -38.37
C HIS A 318 6.70 19.91 -38.74
N ILE A 319 6.35 18.65 -38.46
CA ILE A 319 7.23 17.51 -38.74
C ILE A 319 6.67 16.74 -39.91
N ILE A 320 7.45 16.65 -40.99
CA ILE A 320 7.06 16.02 -42.25
C ILE A 320 7.80 14.69 -42.42
N PHE A 321 7.10 13.71 -43.01
CA PHE A 321 7.61 12.35 -43.24
C PHE A 321 7.81 11.99 -44.72
N THR A 322 7.14 12.70 -45.64
CA THR A 322 7.20 12.44 -47.09
C THR A 322 7.05 13.78 -47.81
N GLU A 323 7.85 14.05 -48.84
CA GLU A 323 7.86 15.31 -49.61
C GLU A 323 6.64 15.52 -50.52
N ASN A 324 5.62 14.66 -50.45
CA ASN A 324 4.62 14.55 -51.53
C ASN A 324 3.23 15.14 -51.23
N LYS A 325 3.15 16.17 -50.40
CA LYS A 325 2.00 17.09 -50.37
C LYS A 325 2.55 18.51 -50.42
N ARG A 326 2.12 19.31 -51.40
CA ARG A 326 2.19 20.77 -51.27
C ARG A 326 1.56 21.09 -49.91
N ASP A 327 2.35 21.64 -49.00
CA ASP A 327 2.01 21.73 -47.59
C ASP A 327 0.83 22.70 -47.37
N GLU A 328 -0.40 22.20 -47.52
CA GLU A 328 -1.64 22.93 -47.21
C GLU A 328 -1.56 23.57 -45.82
N VAL A 329 -0.89 22.89 -44.88
CA VAL A 329 -0.62 23.38 -43.53
C VAL A 329 0.30 24.60 -43.53
N VAL A 330 1.34 24.66 -44.37
CA VAL A 330 2.25 25.81 -44.45
C VAL A 330 1.55 27.01 -45.06
N ASP A 331 0.77 26.80 -46.13
CA ASP A 331 0.00 27.86 -46.77
C ASP A 331 -1.07 28.42 -45.85
N GLU A 332 -1.81 27.55 -45.17
CA GLU A 332 -2.83 27.93 -44.19
C GLU A 332 -2.19 28.59 -42.95
N TRP A 333 -1.01 28.13 -42.52
CA TRP A 333 -0.27 28.74 -41.41
C TRP A 333 0.14 30.17 -41.74
N ASN A 334 0.74 30.40 -42.91
CA ASN A 334 1.19 31.72 -43.33
C ASN A 334 0.01 32.71 -43.45
N LYS A 335 -1.16 32.22 -43.86
CA LYS A 335 -2.40 33.03 -43.87
C LYS A 335 -2.91 33.37 -42.48
N ARG A 336 -2.84 32.43 -41.53
CA ARG A 336 -3.46 32.58 -40.20
C ARG A 336 -2.54 33.22 -39.15
N PHE A 337 -1.25 32.93 -39.22
CA PHE A 337 -0.22 33.34 -38.25
C PHE A 337 1.02 33.93 -38.92
N PRO A 338 0.89 35.02 -39.70
CA PRO A 338 2.02 35.60 -40.45
C PRO A 338 3.17 36.10 -39.56
N ARG A 339 2.92 36.30 -38.26
CA ARG A 339 3.91 36.77 -37.27
C ARG A 339 4.60 35.64 -36.50
N VAL A 340 4.21 34.38 -36.71
CA VAL A 340 4.78 33.22 -36.02
C VAL A 340 5.53 32.36 -37.03
N PRO A 341 6.87 32.28 -36.97
CA PRO A 341 7.64 31.48 -37.91
C PRO A 341 7.28 29.99 -37.77
N LEU A 342 7.08 29.31 -38.90
CA LEU A 342 6.87 27.87 -38.97
C LEU A 342 8.18 27.19 -39.42
N HIS A 343 8.71 26.32 -38.58
CA HIS A 343 9.85 25.48 -38.92
C HIS A 343 9.41 24.07 -39.33
N ILE A 344 9.88 23.66 -40.50
CA ILE A 344 9.61 22.34 -41.06
C ILE A 344 10.79 21.42 -40.75
N ILE A 345 10.53 20.33 -40.04
CA ILE A 345 11.54 19.32 -39.72
C ILE A 345 11.24 18.05 -40.51
N HIS A 346 12.22 17.61 -41.30
CA HIS A 346 12.13 16.34 -42.01
C HIS A 346 12.57 15.21 -41.08
N SER A 347 11.68 14.24 -40.84
CA SER A 347 11.96 13.07 -39.99
C SER A 347 12.05 11.80 -40.84
N PRO A 348 13.26 11.40 -41.29
CA PRO A 348 13.43 10.23 -42.16
C PRO A 348 13.00 8.92 -41.49
N TYR A 349 13.01 8.87 -40.15
CA TYR A 349 12.65 7.69 -39.36
C TYR A 349 11.21 7.74 -38.80
N ARG A 350 10.36 8.65 -39.30
CA ARG A 350 8.96 8.80 -38.87
C ARG A 350 8.74 8.99 -37.37
N SER A 351 9.69 9.63 -36.68
CA SER A 351 9.61 9.87 -35.25
C SER A 351 9.33 11.34 -34.95
N VAL A 352 8.10 11.66 -34.56
CA VAL A 352 7.69 13.03 -34.17
C VAL A 352 8.44 13.48 -32.91
N SER A 353 8.42 12.65 -31.87
CA SER A 353 8.92 13.04 -30.56
C SER A 353 10.43 13.25 -30.55
N LYS A 354 11.21 12.35 -31.17
CA LYS A 354 12.67 12.45 -31.23
C LYS A 354 13.13 13.65 -32.06
N SER A 355 12.50 13.87 -33.22
CA SER A 355 12.81 15.03 -34.07
C SER A 355 12.50 16.35 -33.35
N LEU A 356 11.39 16.42 -32.62
CA LEU A 356 11.03 17.59 -31.82
C LEU A 356 12.06 17.84 -30.69
N VAL A 357 12.44 16.80 -29.94
CA VAL A 357 13.43 16.92 -28.86
C VAL A 357 14.78 17.41 -29.39
N ASN A 358 15.28 16.83 -30.49
CA ASN A 358 16.53 17.26 -31.11
C ASN A 358 16.49 18.73 -31.53
N PHE A 359 15.36 19.19 -32.08
CA PHE A 359 15.18 20.58 -32.46
C PHE A 359 15.15 21.51 -31.24
N LEU A 360 14.48 21.12 -30.16
CA LEU A 360 14.46 21.88 -28.91
C LEU A 360 15.87 21.99 -28.31
N GLU A 361 16.65 20.91 -28.32
CA GLU A 361 18.04 20.92 -27.85
C GLU A 361 18.95 21.84 -28.70
N LEU A 362 18.73 21.89 -30.02
CA LEU A 362 19.43 22.84 -30.90
C LEU A 362 19.05 24.29 -30.60
N LEU A 363 17.76 24.57 -30.34
CA LEU A 363 17.30 25.91 -29.97
C LEU A 363 17.84 26.36 -28.61
N ASP A 364 17.87 25.47 -27.63
CA ASP A 364 18.39 25.76 -26.30
C ASP A 364 19.89 26.07 -26.37
N LYS A 365 20.67 25.30 -27.15
CA LYS A 365 22.10 25.57 -27.40
C LYS A 365 22.35 26.93 -28.07
N LYS A 366 21.55 27.31 -29.07
CA LYS A 366 21.67 28.61 -29.75
C LYS A 366 21.37 29.80 -28.85
N SER A 367 20.73 29.55 -27.70
CA SER A 367 20.18 30.59 -26.85
C SER A 367 20.82 30.62 -25.46
N GLY A 368 22.11 30.29 -25.40
CA GLY A 368 22.86 30.30 -24.14
C GLY A 368 22.46 29.22 -23.14
N GLY A 369 21.71 28.20 -23.56
CA GLY A 369 21.27 27.09 -22.69
C GLY A 369 19.90 27.29 -22.03
N GLU A 370 19.21 28.39 -22.29
CA GLU A 370 17.87 28.61 -21.74
C GLU A 370 16.82 27.63 -22.31
N PRO A 371 16.03 26.95 -21.45
CA PRO A 371 15.05 25.96 -21.89
C PRO A 371 13.86 26.56 -22.65
N THR A 372 13.63 26.09 -23.87
CA THR A 372 12.47 26.45 -24.69
C THR A 372 11.20 25.76 -24.21
N THR A 373 10.15 26.51 -23.87
CA THR A 373 8.88 25.93 -23.37
C THR A 373 8.07 25.30 -24.50
N VAL A 374 7.45 24.14 -24.27
CA VAL A 374 6.63 23.46 -25.28
C VAL A 374 5.15 23.63 -24.95
N ILE A 375 4.36 24.09 -25.91
CA ILE A 375 2.91 24.28 -25.75
C ILE A 375 2.20 23.26 -26.63
N LEU A 376 1.52 22.29 -26.01
CA LEU A 376 0.90 21.15 -26.68
C LEU A 376 -0.63 21.35 -26.78
N PRO A 377 -1.22 21.39 -27.98
CA PRO A 377 -2.65 21.31 -28.12
C PRO A 377 -3.13 19.90 -27.73
N THR A 378 -4.02 19.80 -26.74
CA THR A 378 -4.58 18.52 -26.27
C THR A 378 -6.09 18.48 -26.49
N PHE A 379 -6.65 17.35 -26.90
CA PHE A 379 -8.09 17.20 -27.05
C PHE A 379 -8.72 16.59 -25.79
N VAL A 380 -9.78 17.21 -25.27
CA VAL A 380 -10.58 16.64 -24.19
C VAL A 380 -11.86 16.07 -24.79
N THR A 381 -12.10 14.79 -24.55
CA THR A 381 -13.25 14.04 -25.06
C THR A 381 -14.29 13.81 -23.97
N ASN A 382 -15.57 13.66 -24.35
CA ASN A 382 -16.65 13.40 -23.39
C ASN A 382 -16.52 12.05 -22.67
N ARG A 383 -15.98 11.02 -23.33
CA ARG A 383 -15.86 9.67 -22.77
C ARG A 383 -14.39 9.29 -22.53
N TRP A 384 -14.11 8.59 -21.43
CA TRP A 384 -12.74 8.21 -21.05
C TRP A 384 -12.02 7.36 -22.10
N TRP A 385 -12.74 6.47 -22.80
CA TRP A 385 -12.16 5.60 -23.83
C TRP A 385 -11.82 6.37 -25.12
N GLN A 386 -12.52 7.46 -25.43
CA GLN A 386 -12.20 8.31 -26.58
C GLN A 386 -10.84 8.99 -26.39
N MET A 387 -10.47 9.27 -25.14
CA MET A 387 -9.16 9.83 -24.80
C MET A 387 -7.99 8.88 -25.10
N LEU A 388 -8.24 7.57 -25.27
CA LEU A 388 -7.22 6.62 -25.73
C LEU A 388 -7.02 6.66 -27.26
N LEU A 389 -8.05 7.08 -28.00
CA LEU A 389 -8.01 7.19 -29.46
C LEU A 389 -7.40 8.51 -29.94
N HIS A 390 -7.41 9.53 -29.08
CA HIS A 390 -6.86 10.86 -29.35
C HIS A 390 -5.64 11.12 -28.44
N ASN A 391 -4.77 12.08 -28.78
CA ASN A 391 -3.59 12.49 -27.99
C ASN A 391 -2.45 11.48 -27.79
N GLN A 392 -2.43 10.31 -28.44
CA GLN A 392 -1.32 9.35 -28.29
C GLN A 392 0.05 9.98 -28.59
N THR A 393 0.14 10.82 -29.63
CA THR A 393 1.36 11.55 -29.99
C THR A 393 1.82 12.51 -28.89
N ASN A 394 0.88 13.18 -28.20
CA ASN A 394 1.21 14.11 -27.11
C ASN A 394 1.79 13.37 -25.91
N TRP A 395 1.29 12.17 -25.61
CA TRP A 395 1.87 11.32 -24.57
C TRP A 395 3.32 10.96 -24.88
N TRP A 396 3.63 10.57 -26.13
CA TRP A 396 5.01 10.28 -26.55
C TRP A 396 5.93 11.50 -26.52
N ILE A 397 5.45 12.66 -26.98
CA ILE A 397 6.19 13.92 -26.91
C ILE A 397 6.51 14.27 -25.45
N ARG A 398 5.52 14.21 -24.56
CA ARG A 398 5.68 14.49 -23.12
C ARG A 398 6.70 13.56 -22.48
N THR A 399 6.61 12.26 -22.74
CA THR A 399 7.55 11.26 -22.21
C THR A 399 8.97 11.51 -22.71
N SER A 400 9.14 11.82 -24.00
CA SER A 400 10.45 12.08 -24.61
C SER A 400 11.09 13.37 -24.08
N ILE A 401 10.30 14.43 -23.87
CA ILE A 401 10.78 15.68 -23.27
C ILE A 401 11.21 15.43 -21.81
N ARG A 402 10.40 14.72 -21.00
CA ARG A 402 10.76 14.40 -19.61
C ARG A 402 12.05 13.57 -19.52
N GLU A 403 12.25 12.66 -20.46
CA GLU A 403 13.49 11.89 -20.54
C GLU A 403 14.70 12.74 -20.93
N SER A 404 14.55 13.65 -21.91
CA SER A 404 15.60 14.63 -22.29
C SER A 404 15.96 15.54 -21.12
N ASN A 405 14.96 16.06 -20.39
CA ASN A 405 15.16 16.86 -19.18
C ASN A 405 16.00 16.11 -18.14
N ARG A 406 15.67 14.84 -17.88
CA ARG A 406 16.42 13.99 -16.93
C ARG A 406 17.86 13.74 -17.38
N LYS A 407 18.12 13.56 -18.67
CA LYS A 407 19.46 13.27 -19.21
C LYS A 407 20.35 14.52 -19.26
N ASN A 408 19.78 15.65 -19.64
CA ASN A 408 20.52 16.89 -19.91
C ASN A 408 20.52 17.87 -18.73
N GLY A 409 19.76 17.59 -17.65
CA GLY A 409 19.64 18.48 -16.50
C GLY A 409 18.91 19.78 -16.80
N VAL A 410 17.95 19.75 -17.74
CA VAL A 410 17.24 20.94 -18.23
C VAL A 410 15.80 20.93 -17.74
N ASP A 411 15.35 22.02 -17.12
CA ASP A 411 13.96 22.16 -16.62
C ASP A 411 13.00 22.69 -17.69
N ARG A 412 12.87 21.93 -18.79
CA ARG A 412 11.95 22.30 -19.88
C ARG A 412 10.50 22.17 -19.44
N LYS A 413 9.76 23.29 -19.53
CA LYS A 413 8.34 23.37 -19.18
C LYS A 413 7.46 22.88 -20.32
N ILE A 414 6.37 22.19 -19.99
CA ILE A 414 5.33 21.75 -20.92
C ILE A 414 4.00 22.37 -20.48
N ILE A 415 3.31 23.05 -21.39
CA ILE A 415 2.00 23.65 -21.16
C ILE A 415 1.01 22.94 -22.09
N GLU A 416 0.00 22.29 -21.52
CA GLU A 416 -1.06 21.65 -22.29
C GLU A 416 -2.23 22.63 -22.46
N VAL A 417 -2.73 22.76 -23.69
CA VAL A 417 -3.87 23.63 -24.03
C VAL A 417 -5.04 22.73 -24.42
N PRO A 418 -5.93 22.42 -23.45
CA PRO A 418 -7.05 21.53 -23.70
C PRO A 418 -8.11 22.21 -24.56
N TYR A 419 -8.50 21.54 -25.64
CA TYR A 419 -9.64 21.87 -26.47
C TYR A 419 -10.76 20.83 -26.27
N MET A 420 -11.89 21.29 -25.77
CA MET A 420 -13.06 20.43 -25.53
C MET A 420 -13.76 20.11 -26.85
N LEU A 421 -13.78 18.85 -27.24
CA LEU A 421 -14.54 18.39 -28.39
C LEU A 421 -16.03 18.41 -28.05
N ARG A 422 -16.80 19.24 -28.76
CA ARG A 422 -18.27 19.24 -28.64
C ARG A 422 -18.84 17.95 -29.22
N GLU A 423 -19.94 17.49 -28.64
CA GLU A 423 -20.60 16.25 -29.04
C GLU A 423 -20.95 16.27 -30.53
N ILE A 424 -20.53 15.22 -31.24
CA ILE A 424 -20.90 15.03 -32.64
C ILE A 424 -22.36 14.61 -32.65
N ASP A 425 -23.26 15.55 -32.92
CA ASP A 425 -24.66 15.25 -33.21
C ASP A 425 -24.73 14.56 -34.59
N PHE A 426 -24.64 13.23 -34.57
CA PHE A 426 -24.62 12.40 -35.78
C PHE A 426 -25.84 12.65 -36.70
N LYS A 427 -26.99 13.07 -36.15
CA LYS A 427 -28.16 13.44 -36.95
C LYS A 427 -27.93 14.71 -37.76
N LYS A 428 -27.25 15.70 -37.19
CA LYS A 428 -26.87 16.95 -37.89
C LYS A 428 -25.77 16.72 -38.92
N PHE A 429 -24.89 15.75 -38.68
CA PHE A 429 -23.81 15.43 -39.61
C PHE A 429 -24.32 14.72 -40.86
N GLN A 430 -25.21 13.72 -40.72
CA GLN A 430 -25.85 13.04 -41.86
C GLN A 430 -26.65 14.00 -42.76
N MET A 431 -27.43 14.92 -42.17
CA MET A 431 -28.19 15.93 -42.94
C MET A 431 -27.29 16.92 -43.71
N LYS A 432 -26.02 17.08 -43.32
CA LYS A 432 -25.08 17.99 -43.97
C LYS A 432 -24.30 17.31 -45.10
N THR A 433 -24.06 16.00 -44.98
CA THR A 433 -23.42 15.18 -46.02
C THR A 433 -24.38 14.75 -47.13
N GLU A 434 -25.69 14.74 -46.91
CA GLU A 434 -26.69 14.52 -47.98
C GLU A 434 -26.97 15.79 -48.81
N LYS A 435 -26.51 16.96 -48.37
CA LYS A 435 -26.70 18.25 -49.05
C LYS A 435 -25.44 18.79 -49.75
N ALA A 436 -24.34 18.05 -49.72
CA ALA A 436 -23.09 18.32 -50.43
C ALA A 436 -22.84 17.17 -51.40
#